data_AF-I2K6L7-F1
#
_entry.id   AF-I2K6L7-F1
#
_cell.length_a   1.000
_cell.length_b   1.000
_cell.length_c   1.000
_cell.angle_alpha   90.00
_cell.angle_beta   90.00
_cell.angle_gamma   90.00
#
_symmetry.space_group_name_H-M   'P 1'
#
loop_
_entity.id
_entity.type
_entity.pdbx_description
1 polymer ?
#
loop_
_entity_poly.entity_id
_entity_poly.type
_entity_poly.pdbx_seq_one_letter_code
_entity_poly.pdbx_strand_id
1 'polypeptide(L)'
;MKKTLVLLGLTLAFTTHHAVAATAAGTVNGITITVEEVNSALNTLTKGQKTWEKLTAAEKKQLIEMMAPAKLVAAESKKSLNDKEKEAALAGFWMQKKMATTEVTDKEAEDAYNKMKKAAEEAKSTQTIPPFDAVKNNIKMQLAQEKVVTQLMKNANIKIK
;
A
#
# COMPACT_ATOMS: atom_id res chain seq x y z
N MET A 1 67.42 -23.91 5.22
CA MET A 1 66.79 -25.02 4.46
C MET A 1 65.42 -25.31 5.06
N LYS A 2 64.43 -25.61 4.19
CA LYS A 2 63.07 -26.14 4.45
C LYS A 2 62.12 -25.16 5.19
N LYS A 3 61.30 -24.34 4.51
CA LYS A 3 60.02 -24.63 3.81
C LYS A 3 59.02 -25.42 4.66
N THR A 4 57.98 -24.73 5.14
CA THR A 4 56.61 -25.26 5.28
C THR A 4 55.63 -24.08 5.36
N LEU A 5 55.05 -23.72 4.22
CA LEU A 5 53.77 -23.01 4.16
C LEU A 5 52.70 -24.00 4.66
N VAL A 6 51.99 -23.66 5.73
CA VAL A 6 50.73 -24.32 6.08
C VAL A 6 49.61 -23.45 5.51
N LEU A 7 49.09 -23.86 4.36
CA LEU A 7 47.77 -23.43 3.88
C LEU A 7 46.73 -23.96 4.88
N LEU A 8 46.24 -23.10 5.77
CA LEU A 8 44.96 -23.33 6.42
C LEU A 8 43.87 -23.02 5.40
N GLY A 9 43.33 -24.07 4.80
CA GLY A 9 42.14 -24.00 3.96
C GLY A 9 40.98 -23.44 4.75
N LEU A 10 40.57 -22.22 4.42
CA LEU A 10 39.32 -21.64 4.87
C LEU A 10 38.20 -22.38 4.12
N THR A 11 37.70 -23.47 4.70
CA THR A 11 36.46 -24.08 4.23
C THR A 11 35.33 -23.08 4.50
N LEU A 12 34.95 -22.32 3.47
CA LEU A 12 33.66 -21.64 3.41
C LEU A 12 32.58 -22.71 3.56
N ALA A 13 32.12 -22.91 4.79
CA ALA A 13 30.86 -23.55 5.04
C ALA A 13 29.79 -22.63 4.43
N PHE A 14 29.42 -22.90 3.18
CA PHE A 14 28.16 -22.43 2.63
C PHE A 14 27.06 -23.06 3.49
N THR A 15 26.66 -22.35 4.54
CA THR A 15 25.39 -22.62 5.20
C THR A 15 24.33 -22.34 4.16
N THR A 16 23.88 -23.39 3.47
CA THR A 16 22.68 -23.36 2.65
C THR A 16 21.54 -23.01 3.61
N HIS A 17 21.19 -21.73 3.65
CA HIS A 17 19.87 -21.32 4.11
C HIS A 17 18.90 -21.96 3.12
N HIS A 18 18.38 -23.13 3.47
CA HIS A 18 17.26 -23.73 2.77
C HIS A 18 16.10 -22.73 2.92
N ALA A 19 15.96 -21.84 1.94
CA ALA A 19 14.74 -21.11 1.74
C ALA A 19 13.67 -22.18 1.55
N VAL A 20 12.87 -22.42 2.58
CA VAL A 20 11.70 -23.30 2.49
C VAL A 20 10.84 -22.69 1.40
N ALA A 21 10.79 -23.33 0.24
CA ALA A 21 9.98 -22.86 -0.87
C ALA A 21 8.53 -22.78 -0.39
N ALA A 22 7.92 -21.60 -0.48
CA ALA A 22 6.54 -21.41 -0.06
C ALA A 22 5.64 -22.37 -0.83
N THR A 23 4.77 -23.10 -0.12
CA THR A 23 3.87 -24.09 -0.72
C THR A 23 2.94 -23.41 -1.73
N ALA A 24 2.96 -23.89 -2.98
CA ALA A 24 2.11 -23.36 -4.04
C ALA A 24 0.66 -23.84 -3.86
N ALA A 25 -0.29 -22.90 -3.94
CA ALA A 25 -1.73 -23.18 -4.00
C ALA A 25 -2.24 -23.23 -5.45
N GLY A 26 -1.60 -22.49 -6.35
CA GLY A 26 -1.92 -22.48 -7.77
C GLY A 26 -1.02 -21.54 -8.56
N THR A 27 -1.25 -21.45 -9.87
CA THR A 27 -0.57 -20.48 -10.74
C THR A 27 -1.56 -19.80 -11.69
N VAL A 28 -1.27 -18.55 -12.04
CA VAL A 28 -2.02 -17.77 -13.03
C VAL A 28 -0.99 -17.14 -13.97
N ASN A 29 -0.97 -17.51 -15.26
CA ASN A 29 0.06 -17.09 -16.21
C ASN A 29 1.50 -17.27 -15.69
N GLY A 30 1.76 -18.39 -15.01
CA GLY A 30 3.08 -18.67 -14.40
C GLY A 30 3.37 -17.91 -13.11
N ILE A 31 2.47 -17.03 -12.65
CA ILE A 31 2.58 -16.34 -11.37
C ILE A 31 2.07 -17.28 -10.27
N THR A 32 2.95 -17.69 -9.36
CA THR A 32 2.59 -18.52 -8.22
C THR A 32 1.70 -17.74 -7.25
N ILE A 33 0.64 -18.40 -6.81
CA ILE A 33 -0.17 -18.04 -5.66
C ILE A 33 0.13 -19.07 -4.57
N THR A 34 0.56 -18.62 -3.40
CA THR A 34 0.98 -19.50 -2.31
C THR A 34 -0.17 -19.85 -1.37
N VAL A 35 -0.01 -20.93 -0.60
CA VAL A 35 -0.96 -21.35 0.46
C VAL A 35 -1.12 -20.27 1.53
N GLU A 36 -0.07 -19.51 1.83
CA GLU A 36 -0.12 -18.39 2.77
C GLU A 36 -1.05 -17.27 2.27
N GLU A 37 -0.91 -16.88 1.01
CA GLU A 37 -1.71 -15.81 0.41
C GLU A 37 -3.19 -16.16 0.32
N VAL A 38 -3.50 -17.39 -0.08
CA VAL A 38 -4.90 -17.87 -0.10
C VAL A 38 -5.49 -17.96 1.30
N ASN A 39 -4.70 -18.37 2.31
CA ASN A 39 -5.17 -18.41 3.70
C ASN A 39 -5.38 -17.01 4.26
N SER A 40 -4.52 -16.04 3.91
CA SER A 40 -4.73 -14.64 4.27
C SER A 40 -6.03 -14.10 3.67
N ALA A 41 -6.29 -14.38 2.39
CA ALA A 41 -7.53 -13.98 1.73
C ALA A 41 -8.76 -14.65 2.37
N LEU A 42 -8.69 -15.96 2.66
CA LEU A 42 -9.76 -16.70 3.33
C LEU A 42 -10.02 -16.17 4.74
N ASN A 43 -8.98 -15.78 5.48
CA ASN A 43 -9.15 -15.19 6.80
C ASN A 43 -9.96 -13.89 6.72
N THR A 44 -9.67 -13.02 5.75
CA THR A 44 -10.44 -11.78 5.52
C THR A 44 -11.89 -12.07 5.12
N LEU A 45 -12.11 -13.02 4.21
CA LEU A 45 -13.44 -13.31 3.66
C LEU A 45 -14.34 -14.10 4.62
N THR A 46 -13.75 -14.99 5.40
CA THR A 46 -14.50 -15.95 6.24
C THR A 46 -14.31 -15.70 7.74
N LYS A 47 -13.58 -14.64 8.13
CA LYS A 47 -13.21 -14.35 9.52
C LYS A 47 -12.56 -15.57 10.20
N GLY A 48 -11.73 -16.28 9.45
CA GLY A 48 -10.97 -17.45 9.93
C GLY A 48 -11.73 -18.78 9.93
N GLN A 49 -12.95 -18.85 9.41
CA GLN A 49 -13.75 -20.07 9.41
C GLN A 49 -13.23 -21.15 8.43
N LYS A 50 -12.63 -20.75 7.31
CA LYS A 50 -12.08 -21.67 6.30
C LYS A 50 -10.58 -21.46 6.11
N THR A 51 -9.89 -22.56 5.80
CA THR A 51 -8.48 -22.59 5.39
C THR A 51 -8.37 -23.35 4.06
N TRP A 52 -7.28 -23.14 3.34
CA TRP A 52 -7.00 -23.76 2.04
C TRP A 52 -7.23 -25.27 2.05
N GLU A 53 -6.76 -25.97 3.07
CA GLU A 53 -6.90 -27.43 3.20
C GLU A 53 -8.36 -27.90 3.33
N LYS A 54 -9.22 -27.05 3.89
CA LYS A 54 -10.65 -27.37 4.10
C LYS A 54 -11.52 -27.08 2.88
N LEU A 55 -10.95 -26.52 1.82
CA LEU A 55 -11.68 -26.23 0.58
C LEU A 55 -11.75 -27.46 -0.32
N THR A 56 -12.91 -27.68 -0.92
CA THR A 56 -13.08 -28.60 -2.04
C THR A 56 -12.29 -28.13 -3.26
N ALA A 57 -12.03 -29.03 -4.22
CA ALA A 57 -11.31 -28.68 -5.44
C ALA A 57 -11.98 -27.53 -6.23
N ALA A 58 -13.32 -27.50 -6.26
CA ALA A 58 -14.09 -26.44 -6.90
C ALA A 58 -13.90 -25.09 -6.18
N GLU A 59 -13.98 -25.07 -4.84
CA GLU A 59 -13.75 -23.85 -4.05
C GLU A 59 -12.29 -23.36 -4.17
N LYS A 60 -11.31 -24.27 -4.21
CA LYS A 60 -9.91 -23.94 -4.46
C LYS A 60 -9.74 -23.23 -5.80
N LYS A 61 -10.35 -23.77 -6.87
CA LYS A 61 -10.33 -23.15 -8.20
C LYS A 61 -10.97 -21.76 -8.19
N GLN A 62 -12.16 -21.62 -7.60
CA GLN A 62 -12.86 -20.33 -7.52
C GLN A 62 -12.06 -19.28 -6.75
N LEU A 63 -11.40 -19.66 -5.63
CA LEU A 63 -10.57 -18.74 -4.87
C LEU A 63 -9.37 -18.25 -5.68
N ILE A 64 -8.69 -19.16 -6.41
CA ILE A 64 -7.58 -18.80 -7.28
C ILE A 64 -8.04 -17.86 -8.41
N GLU A 65 -9.18 -18.15 -9.04
CA GLU A 65 -9.78 -17.29 -10.07
C GLU A 65 -10.14 -15.90 -9.54
N MET A 66 -10.65 -15.82 -8.31
CA MET A 66 -10.94 -14.54 -7.65
C MET A 66 -9.68 -13.71 -7.35
N MET A 67 -8.54 -14.37 -7.06
CA MET A 67 -7.26 -13.71 -6.80
C MET A 67 -6.51 -13.35 -8.08
N ALA A 68 -6.84 -14.00 -9.21
CA ALA A 68 -6.13 -13.86 -10.48
C ALA A 68 -6.05 -12.40 -10.98
N PRO A 69 -7.12 -11.58 -10.99
CA PRO A 69 -7.04 -10.22 -11.50
C PRO A 69 -6.01 -9.36 -10.78
N ALA A 70 -6.00 -9.40 -9.43
CA ALA A 70 -5.05 -8.63 -8.64
C ALA A 70 -3.60 -9.08 -8.88
N LYS A 71 -3.37 -10.38 -9.08
CA LYS A 71 -2.05 -10.94 -9.40
C LYS A 71 -1.56 -10.51 -10.78
N LEU A 72 -2.45 -10.54 -11.78
CA LEU A 72 -2.13 -10.10 -13.13
C LEU A 72 -1.82 -8.59 -13.17
N VAL A 73 -2.63 -7.76 -12.51
CA VAL A 73 -2.38 -6.31 -12.40
C VAL A 73 -1.06 -6.04 -11.68
N ALA A 74 -0.76 -6.75 -10.60
CA ALA A 74 0.49 -6.58 -9.86
C ALA A 74 1.73 -7.02 -10.67
N ALA A 75 1.61 -8.06 -11.50
CA ALA A 75 2.69 -8.48 -12.38
C ALA A 75 2.92 -7.47 -13.50
N GLU A 76 1.84 -7.01 -14.15
CA GLU A 76 1.95 -6.04 -15.24
C GLU A 76 2.43 -4.67 -14.75
N SER A 77 1.99 -4.21 -13.58
CA SER A 77 2.46 -2.94 -13.00
C SER A 77 3.96 -2.98 -12.67
N LYS A 78 4.48 -4.10 -12.17
CA LYS A 78 5.93 -4.27 -11.92
C LYS A 78 6.74 -4.21 -13.21
N LYS A 79 6.19 -4.73 -14.30
CA LYS A 79 6.83 -4.80 -15.62
C LYS A 79 6.77 -3.47 -16.37
N SER A 80 5.63 -2.79 -16.32
CA SER A 80 5.34 -1.62 -17.16
C SER A 80 5.75 -0.30 -16.53
N LEU A 81 5.71 -0.18 -15.20
CA LEU A 81 6.02 1.08 -14.52
C LEU A 81 7.54 1.27 -14.38
N ASN A 82 8.00 2.48 -14.67
CA ASN A 82 9.36 2.90 -14.35
C ASN A 82 9.49 3.27 -12.86
N ASP A 83 10.71 3.50 -12.39
CA ASP A 83 10.96 3.70 -10.96
C ASP A 83 10.30 4.97 -10.39
N LYS A 84 10.22 6.05 -11.19
CA LYS A 84 9.52 7.28 -10.80
C LYS A 84 8.01 7.04 -10.66
N GLU A 85 7.43 6.27 -11.56
CA GLU A 85 6.01 5.90 -11.51
C GLU A 85 5.72 4.96 -10.34
N LYS A 86 6.60 4.00 -10.06
CA LYS A 86 6.51 3.13 -8.88
C LYS A 86 6.56 3.94 -7.59
N GLU A 87 7.49 4.89 -7.49
CA GLU A 87 7.60 5.79 -6.34
C GLU A 87 6.32 6.61 -6.16
N ALA A 88 5.82 7.22 -7.23
CA ALA A 88 4.58 7.99 -7.20
C ALA A 88 3.37 7.12 -6.80
N ALA A 89 3.26 5.91 -7.33
CA ALA A 89 2.18 4.97 -6.99
C ALA A 89 2.25 4.53 -5.52
N LEU A 90 3.43 4.22 -5.01
CA LEU A 90 3.64 3.85 -3.61
C LEU A 90 3.35 5.02 -2.67
N ALA A 91 3.85 6.22 -2.99
CA ALA A 91 3.60 7.43 -2.22
C ALA A 91 2.10 7.77 -2.19
N GLY A 92 1.44 7.70 -3.36
CA GLY A 92 -0.01 7.93 -3.49
C GLY A 92 -0.83 6.92 -2.70
N PHE A 93 -0.51 5.62 -2.80
CA PHE A 93 -1.17 4.57 -2.04
C PHE A 93 -0.99 4.75 -0.52
N TRP A 94 0.24 5.05 -0.07
CA TRP A 94 0.52 5.33 1.33
C TRP A 94 -0.28 6.54 1.83
N MET A 95 -0.35 7.60 1.01
CA MET A 95 -1.09 8.80 1.33
C MET A 95 -2.59 8.50 1.48
N GLN A 96 -3.18 7.78 0.52
CA GLN A 96 -4.57 7.34 0.59
C GLN A 96 -4.86 6.55 1.88
N LYS A 97 -3.98 5.59 2.22
CA LYS A 97 -4.10 4.80 3.45
C LYS A 97 -4.07 5.69 4.69
N LYS A 98 -3.15 6.66 4.75
CA LYS A 98 -3.03 7.56 5.90
C LYS A 98 -4.21 8.52 6.02
N MET A 99 -4.67 9.10 4.92
CA MET A 99 -5.86 9.96 4.90
C MET A 99 -7.09 9.22 5.40
N ALA A 100 -7.31 7.97 4.95
CA ALA A 100 -8.46 7.17 5.37
C ALA A 100 -8.50 6.89 6.89
N THR A 101 -7.34 6.86 7.54
CA THR A 101 -7.21 6.68 9.00
C THR A 101 -7.07 8.00 9.76
N THR A 102 -6.99 9.13 9.07
CA THR A 102 -6.84 10.45 9.70
C THR A 102 -8.21 11.00 10.03
N GLU A 103 -8.45 11.23 11.32
CA GLU A 103 -9.73 11.76 11.77
C GLU A 103 -9.88 13.26 11.42
N VAL A 104 -11.00 13.58 10.79
CA VAL A 104 -11.44 14.97 10.53
C VAL A 104 -12.89 15.10 10.95
N THR A 105 -13.10 15.94 11.96
CA THR A 105 -14.42 16.19 12.54
C THR A 105 -15.28 17.03 11.61
N ASP A 106 -16.60 16.97 11.79
CA ASP A 106 -17.54 17.84 11.06
C ASP A 106 -17.27 19.32 11.35
N LYS A 107 -16.93 19.63 12.60
CA LYS A 107 -16.58 20.98 13.03
C LYS A 107 -15.36 21.51 12.28
N GLU A 108 -14.29 20.72 12.15
CA GLU A 108 -13.10 21.14 11.39
C GLU A 108 -13.42 21.41 9.92
N ALA A 109 -14.30 20.61 9.32
CA ALA A 109 -14.74 20.83 7.94
C ALA A 109 -15.58 22.10 7.80
N GLU A 110 -16.47 22.37 8.75
CA GLU A 110 -17.29 23.58 8.78
C GLU A 110 -16.44 24.85 9.00
N ASP A 111 -15.49 24.80 9.94
CA ASP A 111 -14.56 25.90 10.20
C ASP A 111 -13.71 26.21 8.96
N ALA A 112 -13.25 25.18 8.23
CA ALA A 112 -12.52 25.34 6.97
C ALA A 112 -13.41 25.92 5.85
N TYR A 113 -14.64 25.44 5.72
CA TYR A 113 -15.62 25.97 4.77
C TYR A 113 -15.92 27.46 5.01
N ASN A 114 -16.15 27.84 6.26
CA ASN A 114 -16.42 29.22 6.66
C ASN A 114 -15.21 30.13 6.38
N LYS A 115 -14.00 29.65 6.64
CA LYS A 115 -12.77 30.37 6.30
C LYS A 115 -12.63 30.59 4.80
N MET A 116 -12.90 29.57 3.98
CA MET A 116 -12.91 29.68 2.52
C MET A 116 -13.95 30.71 2.05
N LYS A 117 -15.17 30.65 2.60
CA LYS A 117 -16.24 31.60 2.26
C LYS A 117 -15.84 33.04 2.58
N LYS A 118 -15.31 33.28 3.78
CA LYS A 118 -14.81 34.59 4.18
C LYS A 118 -13.70 35.10 3.25
N ALA A 119 -12.74 34.24 2.90
CA ALA A 119 -11.67 34.62 1.97
C ALA A 119 -12.20 34.98 0.57
N ALA A 120 -13.22 34.28 0.08
CA ALA A 120 -13.87 34.58 -1.20
C ALA A 120 -14.64 35.92 -1.16
N GLU A 121 -15.31 36.22 -0.05
CA GLU A 121 -15.97 37.51 0.18
C GLU A 121 -14.95 38.67 0.21
N GLU A 122 -13.84 38.51 0.94
CA GLU A 122 -12.74 39.48 1.00
C GLU A 122 -12.08 39.70 -0.37
N ALA A 123 -11.94 38.62 -1.16
CA ALA A 123 -11.41 38.67 -2.51
C ALA A 123 -12.42 39.22 -3.55
N LYS A 124 -13.65 39.56 -3.15
CA LYS A 124 -14.75 39.97 -4.04
C LYS A 124 -14.99 38.97 -5.18
N SER A 125 -14.84 37.68 -4.87
CA SER A 125 -15.04 36.61 -5.85
C SER A 125 -16.49 36.59 -6.35
N THR A 126 -16.66 36.45 -7.66
CA THR A 126 -17.97 36.26 -8.30
C THR A 126 -18.36 34.79 -8.41
N GLN A 127 -17.49 33.87 -7.97
CA GLN A 127 -17.76 32.43 -8.02
C GLN A 127 -18.83 32.05 -6.99
N THR A 128 -19.81 31.28 -7.44
CA THR A 128 -20.81 30.69 -6.55
C THR A 128 -20.16 29.65 -5.65
N ILE A 129 -20.30 29.84 -4.34
CA ILE A 129 -19.79 28.90 -3.34
C ILE A 129 -20.87 27.84 -3.11
N PRO A 130 -20.60 26.55 -3.39
CA PRO A 130 -21.55 25.48 -3.14
C PRO A 130 -21.92 25.37 -1.65
N PRO A 131 -23.12 24.88 -1.30
CA PRO A 131 -23.49 24.67 0.09
C PRO A 131 -22.58 23.64 0.77
N PHE A 132 -22.38 23.80 2.08
CA PHE A 132 -21.45 22.98 2.87
C PHE A 132 -21.67 21.48 2.68
N ASP A 133 -22.92 21.00 2.75
CA ASP A 133 -23.23 19.57 2.64
C ASP A 133 -22.77 18.95 1.31
N ALA A 134 -22.76 19.74 0.22
CA ALA A 134 -22.31 19.27 -1.09
C ALA A 134 -20.78 19.09 -1.18
N VAL A 135 -20.03 19.80 -0.34
CA VAL A 135 -18.56 19.84 -0.39
C VAL A 135 -17.90 19.27 0.87
N LYS A 136 -18.67 18.96 1.92
CA LYS A 136 -18.20 18.49 3.23
C LYS A 136 -17.18 17.36 3.12
N ASN A 137 -17.48 16.33 2.33
CA ASN A 137 -16.57 15.18 2.16
C ASN A 137 -15.27 15.56 1.46
N ASN A 138 -15.32 16.43 0.45
CA ASN A 138 -14.14 16.92 -0.24
C ASN A 138 -13.26 17.77 0.69
N ILE A 139 -13.89 18.64 1.48
CA ILE A 139 -13.18 19.44 2.50
C ILE A 139 -12.52 18.52 3.53
N LYS A 140 -13.21 17.49 4.02
CA LYS A 140 -12.62 16.52 4.94
C LYS A 140 -11.42 15.80 4.33
N MET A 141 -11.51 15.38 3.08
CA MET A 141 -10.38 14.75 2.37
C MET A 141 -9.19 15.71 2.26
N GLN A 142 -9.42 16.97 1.90
CA GLN A 142 -8.37 17.98 1.81
C GLN A 142 -7.72 18.24 3.17
N LEU A 143 -8.52 18.39 4.23
CA LEU A 143 -8.01 18.57 5.59
C LEU A 143 -7.21 17.34 6.07
N ALA A 144 -7.64 16.12 5.74
CA ALA A 144 -6.90 14.91 6.05
C ALA A 144 -5.54 14.91 5.33
N GLN A 145 -5.51 15.29 4.06
CA GLN A 145 -4.28 15.46 3.29
C GLN A 145 -3.35 16.47 3.93
N GLU A 146 -3.84 17.67 4.24
CA GLU A 146 -3.07 18.75 4.86
C GLU A 146 -2.51 18.32 6.22
N LYS A 147 -3.31 17.66 7.06
CA LYS A 147 -2.85 17.12 8.35
C LYS A 147 -1.70 16.14 8.16
N VAL A 148 -1.82 15.17 7.25
CA VAL A 148 -0.78 14.16 7.00
C VAL A 148 0.51 14.82 6.53
N VAL A 149 0.43 15.72 5.53
CA VAL A 149 1.61 16.42 5.00
C VAL A 149 2.25 17.31 6.07
N THR A 150 1.45 18.05 6.83
CA THR A 150 1.96 18.91 7.91
C THR A 150 2.74 18.11 8.94
N GLN A 151 2.28 16.90 9.31
CA GLN A 151 3.02 16.04 10.25
C GLN A 151 4.34 15.54 9.67
N LEU A 152 4.40 15.22 8.37
CA LEU A 152 5.66 14.85 7.71
C LEU A 152 6.64 16.04 7.68
N MET A 153 6.14 17.23 7.34
CA MET A 153 6.94 18.45 7.22
C MET A 153 7.58 18.89 8.53
N LYS A 154 6.93 18.64 9.69
CA LYS A 154 7.50 18.96 11.01
C LYS A 154 8.87 18.32 11.24
N ASN A 155 9.13 17.16 10.65
CA ASN A 155 10.38 16.43 10.80
C ASN A 155 11.27 16.51 9.54
N ALA A 156 10.89 17.31 8.56
CA ALA A 156 11.63 17.42 7.30
C ALA A 156 12.91 18.24 7.48
N ASN A 157 14.06 17.64 7.20
CA ASN A 157 15.35 18.34 7.16
C ASN A 157 15.62 18.83 5.73
N ILE A 158 15.22 20.06 5.43
CA ILE A 158 15.37 20.65 4.10
C ILE A 158 16.72 21.37 4.02
N LYS A 159 17.58 20.93 3.09
CA LYS A 159 18.87 21.56 2.81
C LYS A 159 18.91 22.00 1.35
N ILE A 160 19.35 23.23 1.11
CA ILE A 160 19.63 23.76 -0.23
C ILE A 160 21.10 23.40 -0.57
N LYS A 161 21.35 22.98 -1.81
CA LYS A 161 22.69 22.72 -2.34
C LYS A 161 23.07 23.78 -3.35
#